data_AF-A0AAU9Y4C2-F1
#
_entry.id   AF-A0AAU9Y4C2-F1
#
_cell.length_a   1.000
_cell.length_b   1.000
_cell.length_c   1.000
_cell.angle_alpha   90.00
_cell.angle_beta   90.00
_cell.angle_gamma   90.00
#
_symmetry.space_group_name_H-M   'P 1'
#
loop_
_entity.id
_entity.type
_entity.pdbx_description
1 polymer ?
#
loop_
_entity_poly.entity_id
_entity_poly.type
_entity_poly.pdbx_seq_one_letter_code
_entity_poly.pdbx_strand_id
1 'polypeptide(L)'
;DRVCSKCPVLLTNVVSLVPKIDKISILISQKNFDYIFFTETWLRESVGDNHLTLNNCNLLRRDRSPRYTWRKSIKTRRLQELEDPAFEVLLPYIRPPRLPVGINCVVTACVYHPPSSNDTGILEYLSDAITRAEGLFLACGIIIAGDFNQLDTKHLCRDFRLKQLVHQPNRGANILDLALTNMHNFYDSKPVVLLPPFGLYDHNAVAVWPKTRASSSTPSMKIVIKRDTCPSRKMKLGRYLSEID
;
A
#
# COMPACT_ATOMS: atom_id res chain seq x y z
N ASP A 1 -24.15 -5.19 -13.56
CA ASP A 1 -22.99 -5.87 -12.94
C ASP A 1 -21.98 -4.89 -12.35
N ARG A 2 -21.90 -4.82 -11.01
CA ARG A 2 -21.04 -3.86 -10.30
C ARG A 2 -19.69 -4.50 -9.97
N VAL A 3 -18.70 -4.32 -10.85
CA VAL A 3 -17.30 -4.67 -10.56
C VAL A 3 -16.81 -3.76 -9.43
N CYS A 4 -16.75 -4.25 -8.20
CA CYS A 4 -16.04 -3.58 -7.11
C CYS A 4 -14.57 -3.42 -7.53
N SER A 5 -13.91 -2.28 -7.28
CA SER A 5 -12.45 -2.24 -7.48
C SER A 5 -11.83 -3.23 -6.52
N LYS A 6 -11.38 -4.31 -7.09
CA LYS A 6 -10.36 -5.17 -6.52
C LYS A 6 -9.11 -4.29 -6.52
N CYS A 7 -8.48 -4.04 -5.38
CA CYS A 7 -7.22 -3.31 -5.27
C CYS A 7 -6.04 -4.28 -5.33
N PRO A 8 -5.65 -4.85 -6.48
CA PRO A 8 -4.44 -5.66 -6.56
C PRO A 8 -3.21 -4.79 -6.35
N VAL A 9 -2.36 -5.26 -5.45
CA VAL A 9 -1.14 -4.56 -5.03
C VAL A 9 0.06 -5.36 -5.49
N LEU A 10 1.06 -4.69 -6.05
CA LEU A 10 2.39 -5.23 -6.26
C LEU A 10 3.38 -4.50 -5.36
N LEU A 11 4.23 -5.23 -4.66
CA LEU A 11 5.36 -4.69 -3.93
C LEU A 11 6.63 -5.27 -4.50
N THR A 12 7.65 -4.44 -4.72
CA THR A 12 8.95 -4.92 -5.12
C THR A 12 10.06 -3.96 -4.70
N ASN A 13 11.00 -4.50 -3.94
CA ASN A 13 12.33 -3.93 -3.85
C ASN A 13 13.05 -4.23 -5.18
N VAL A 14 13.31 -3.18 -5.96
CA VAL A 14 13.85 -3.35 -7.32
C VAL A 14 15.35 -3.21 -7.38
N VAL A 15 16.06 -2.77 -6.33
CA VAL A 15 17.51 -2.55 -6.29
C VAL A 15 18.06 -2.06 -7.65
N SER A 16 17.80 -0.79 -7.98
CA SER A 16 17.94 -0.17 -9.32
C SER A 16 16.82 -0.51 -10.32
N LEU A 17 15.98 0.49 -10.59
CA LEU A 17 14.79 0.35 -11.45
C LEU A 17 15.10 0.34 -12.96
N VAL A 18 16.00 1.21 -13.41
CA VAL A 18 16.22 1.48 -14.86
C VAL A 18 16.46 0.20 -15.67
N PRO A 19 17.34 -0.73 -15.24
CA PRO A 19 17.63 -1.93 -16.03
C PRO A 19 16.46 -2.94 -16.07
N LYS A 20 15.43 -2.75 -15.24
CA LYS A 20 14.34 -3.71 -15.00
C LYS A 20 13.00 -3.21 -15.53
N ILE A 21 12.96 -1.99 -16.06
CA ILE A 21 11.70 -1.33 -16.40
C ILE A 21 10.89 -2.07 -17.45
N ASP A 22 11.54 -2.67 -18.46
CA ASP A 22 10.85 -3.43 -19.51
C ASP A 22 10.17 -4.68 -18.94
N LYS A 23 10.87 -5.43 -18.09
CA LYS A 23 10.31 -6.62 -17.42
C LYS A 23 9.14 -6.25 -16.51
N ILE A 24 9.29 -5.17 -15.76
CA ILE A 24 8.25 -4.63 -14.88
C ILE A 24 7.04 -4.16 -15.71
N SER A 25 7.27 -3.48 -16.83
CA SER A 25 6.23 -2.99 -17.74
C SER A 25 5.41 -4.14 -18.33
N ILE A 26 6.07 -5.22 -18.75
CA ILE A 26 5.42 -6.44 -19.24
C ILE A 26 4.55 -7.06 -18.14
N LEU A 27 5.08 -7.22 -16.93
CA LEU A 27 4.33 -7.79 -15.81
C LEU A 27 3.08 -6.96 -15.49
N ILE A 28 3.23 -5.64 -15.38
CA ILE A 28 2.13 -4.73 -15.07
C ILE A 28 1.05 -4.81 -16.14
N SER A 29 1.45 -4.84 -17.41
CA SER A 29 0.54 -4.97 -18.55
C SER A 29 -0.23 -6.30 -18.54
N GLN A 30 0.41 -7.40 -18.10
CA GLN A 30 -0.23 -8.71 -18.03
C GLN A 30 -1.14 -8.89 -16.81
N LYS A 31 -0.78 -8.30 -15.67
CA LYS A 31 -1.40 -8.61 -14.37
C LYS A 31 -2.35 -7.54 -13.83
N ASN A 32 -2.52 -6.38 -14.49
CA ASN A 32 -3.53 -5.36 -14.13
C ASN A 32 -3.48 -4.95 -12.64
N PHE A 33 -2.28 -4.67 -12.12
CA PHE A 33 -2.13 -4.11 -10.78
C PHE A 33 -2.69 -2.68 -10.73
N ASP A 34 -3.37 -2.33 -9.63
CA ASP A 34 -3.90 -0.98 -9.43
C ASP A 34 -2.88 -0.10 -8.71
N TYR A 35 -2.16 -0.69 -7.75
CA TYR A 35 -1.15 -0.02 -6.93
C TYR A 35 0.14 -0.82 -6.95
N ILE A 36 1.26 -0.14 -7.19
CA ILE A 36 2.56 -0.76 -7.29
C ILE A 36 3.55 0.07 -6.47
N PHE A 37 4.13 -0.57 -5.47
CA PHE A 37 5.07 -0.01 -4.51
C PHE A 37 6.49 -0.44 -4.90
N PHE A 38 7.36 0.53 -5.15
CA PHE A 38 8.76 0.31 -5.51
C PHE A 38 9.67 0.88 -4.43
N THR A 39 10.54 0.04 -3.88
CA THR A 39 11.62 0.45 -2.97
C THR A 39 12.99 0.29 -3.62
N GLU A 40 14.02 0.94 -3.07
CA GLU A 40 15.41 0.94 -3.58
C GLU A 40 15.56 1.17 -5.09
N THR A 41 14.84 2.16 -5.62
CA THR A 41 14.85 2.42 -7.07
C THR A 41 16.19 2.94 -7.60
N TRP A 42 17.04 3.48 -6.71
CA TRP A 42 18.38 4.03 -6.98
C TRP A 42 18.43 5.04 -8.14
N LEU A 43 17.34 5.76 -8.35
CA LEU A 43 17.26 6.77 -9.39
C LEU A 43 17.99 8.04 -8.98
N ARG A 44 18.63 8.65 -9.96
CA ARG A 44 19.28 9.95 -9.84
C ARG A 44 18.38 11.03 -10.43
N GLU A 45 18.51 12.27 -9.95
CA GLU A 45 17.79 13.43 -10.49
C GLU A 45 17.99 13.59 -12.01
N SER A 46 19.15 13.16 -12.52
CA SER A 46 19.46 13.17 -13.95
C SER A 46 18.62 12.23 -14.82
N VAL A 47 17.91 11.27 -14.22
CA VAL A 47 17.01 10.38 -14.97
C VAL A 47 15.63 11.04 -15.07
N GLY A 48 15.32 11.57 -16.26
CA GLY A 48 14.02 12.17 -16.55
C GLY A 48 12.87 11.16 -16.50
N ASP A 49 11.70 11.61 -16.05
CA ASP A 49 10.52 10.74 -15.85
C ASP A 49 10.01 10.09 -17.15
N ASN A 50 10.32 10.68 -18.31
CA ASN A 50 9.97 10.12 -19.62
C ASN A 50 10.60 8.73 -19.84
N HIS A 51 11.81 8.49 -19.33
CA HIS A 51 12.48 7.18 -19.40
C HIS A 51 11.89 6.15 -18.44
N LEU A 52 10.96 6.57 -17.59
CA LEU A 52 10.39 5.78 -16.51
C LEU A 52 8.89 5.54 -16.71
N THR A 53 8.41 5.75 -17.94
CA THR A 53 7.02 5.60 -18.32
C THR A 53 6.62 4.13 -18.35
N LEU A 54 5.75 3.75 -17.42
CA LEU A 54 5.05 2.48 -17.42
C LEU A 54 3.70 2.69 -18.11
N ASN A 55 3.43 1.91 -19.16
CA ASN A 55 2.20 2.05 -19.93
C ASN A 55 0.98 1.90 -19.00
N ASN A 56 0.01 2.80 -19.14
CA ASN A 56 -1.21 2.84 -18.33
C ASN A 56 -1.02 3.08 -16.81
N CYS A 57 0.17 3.49 -16.36
CA CYS A 57 0.42 3.91 -14.98
C CYS A 57 0.82 5.38 -14.89
N ASN A 58 0.34 6.05 -13.86
CA ASN A 58 0.92 7.30 -13.37
C ASN A 58 2.06 6.99 -12.40
N LEU A 59 2.95 7.96 -12.24
CA LEU A 59 4.16 7.83 -11.45
C LEU A 59 4.23 8.94 -10.42
N LEU A 60 4.53 8.56 -9.18
CA LEU A 60 4.90 9.46 -8.10
C LEU A 60 6.27 9.04 -7.60
N ARG A 61 7.16 10.02 -7.54
CA ARG A 61 8.55 9.84 -7.22
C ARG A 61 8.92 10.77 -6.08
N ARG A 62 9.79 10.26 -5.20
CA ARG A 62 10.65 11.05 -4.33
C ARG A 62 12.09 10.81 -4.77
N ASP A 63 12.87 11.87 -4.91
CA ASP A 63 14.32 11.74 -5.09
C ASP A 63 14.92 11.27 -3.77
N ARG A 64 15.79 10.24 -3.85
CA ARG A 64 16.37 9.49 -2.72
C ARG A 64 15.42 8.56 -1.93
N SER A 65 14.44 7.96 -2.64
CA SER A 65 13.54 6.84 -2.24
C SER A 65 12.37 7.22 -1.31
N PRO A 66 11.17 6.58 -1.42
CA PRO A 66 10.69 5.46 -2.25
C PRO A 66 9.95 5.90 -3.54
N ARG A 67 9.42 4.95 -4.33
CA ARG A 67 8.60 5.21 -5.52
C ARG A 67 7.23 4.56 -5.44
N TYR A 68 6.24 5.23 -6.01
CA TYR A 68 4.87 4.76 -6.05
C TYR A 68 4.28 4.92 -7.44
N THR A 69 3.72 3.85 -7.99
CA THR A 69 2.99 3.92 -9.26
C THR A 69 1.59 3.38 -9.09
N TRP A 70 0.64 3.96 -9.81
CA TRP A 70 -0.76 3.55 -9.80
C TRP A 70 -1.34 3.64 -11.19
N ARG A 71 -2.45 2.97 -11.42
CA ARG A 71 -3.10 2.97 -12.72
C ARG A 71 -3.55 4.38 -13.15
N LYS A 72 -3.32 4.77 -14.41
CA LYS A 72 -3.68 6.10 -14.96
C LYS A 72 -5.15 6.46 -14.78
N SER A 73 -6.02 5.46 -14.85
CA SER A 73 -7.47 5.60 -14.69
C SER A 73 -7.91 5.98 -13.27
N ILE A 74 -7.00 6.00 -12.30
CA ILE A 74 -7.30 6.26 -10.90
C ILE A 74 -6.85 7.67 -10.51
N LYS A 75 -7.79 8.46 -9.97
CA LYS A 75 -7.50 9.79 -9.43
C LYS A 75 -6.68 9.67 -8.16
N THR A 76 -5.59 10.44 -8.09
CA THR A 76 -4.71 10.51 -6.93
C THR A 76 -4.46 11.95 -6.50
N ARG A 77 -3.98 12.12 -5.27
CA ARG A 77 -3.37 13.34 -4.77
C ARG A 77 -2.23 12.93 -3.82
N ARG A 78 -1.04 13.48 -3.99
CA ARG A 78 0.04 13.31 -2.99
C ARG A 78 -0.29 14.13 -1.76
N LEU A 79 -0.24 13.51 -0.58
CA LEU A 79 -0.43 14.17 0.72
C LEU A 79 0.91 14.66 1.24
N GLN A 80 1.52 15.62 0.52
CA GLN A 80 2.82 16.19 0.89
C GLN A 80 2.81 16.79 2.29
N GLU A 81 1.66 17.31 2.72
CA GLU A 81 1.40 17.84 4.06
C GLU A 81 1.54 16.79 5.18
N LEU A 82 1.51 15.49 4.85
CA LEU A 82 1.69 14.39 5.81
C LEU A 82 3.05 13.69 5.64
N GLU A 83 3.87 14.12 4.69
CA GLU A 83 5.20 13.56 4.43
C GLU A 83 6.27 14.28 5.25
N ASP A 84 7.25 13.51 5.71
CA ASP A 84 8.40 14.05 6.43
C ASP A 84 9.69 13.82 5.61
N PRO A 85 10.54 14.85 5.40
CA PRO A 85 11.90 14.74 4.84
C PRO A 85 12.82 13.71 5.49
N ALA A 86 12.68 13.45 6.79
CA ALA A 86 13.54 12.54 7.52
C ALA A 86 13.26 11.06 7.22
N PHE A 87 12.06 10.74 6.71
CA PHE A 87 11.64 9.36 6.46
C PHE A 87 11.37 9.11 4.97
N GLU A 88 11.83 7.95 4.49
CA GLU A 88 11.61 7.49 3.13
C GLU A 88 10.20 6.90 2.97
N VAL A 89 9.20 7.78 3.06
CA VAL A 89 7.79 7.43 2.89
C VAL A 89 7.13 8.35 1.86
N LEU A 90 6.26 7.77 1.02
CA LEU A 90 5.36 8.50 0.11
C LEU A 90 3.91 8.21 0.50
N LEU A 91 3.08 9.26 0.63
CA LEU A 91 1.66 9.11 0.99
C LEU A 91 0.70 9.62 -0.10
N PRO A 92 0.31 8.77 -1.05
CA PRO A 92 -0.78 9.08 -1.97
C PRO A 92 -2.16 8.84 -1.35
N TYR A 93 -3.03 9.84 -1.46
CA TYR A 93 -4.48 9.70 -1.40
C TYR A 93 -5.02 9.25 -2.75
N ILE A 94 -5.91 8.27 -2.74
CA ILE A 94 -6.43 7.65 -3.96
C ILE A 94 -7.94 7.49 -3.87
N ARG A 95 -8.62 7.83 -4.97
CA ARG A 95 -10.07 7.64 -5.10
C ARG A 95 -10.40 6.90 -6.39
N PRO A 96 -10.36 5.56 -6.37
CA PRO A 96 -10.81 4.75 -7.50
C PRO A 96 -12.30 4.99 -7.79
N PRO A 97 -12.74 4.83 -9.05
CA PRO A 97 -14.13 5.09 -9.45
C PRO A 97 -15.13 4.12 -8.78
N ARG A 98 -14.65 2.99 -8.29
CA ARG A 98 -15.44 1.99 -7.57
C ARG A 98 -14.60 1.61 -6.34
N LEU A 99 -15.21 1.44 -5.19
CA LEU A 99 -14.54 0.98 -3.98
C LEU A 99 -15.44 -0.02 -3.26
N PRO A 100 -14.90 -0.87 -2.38
CA PRO A 100 -15.71 -1.71 -1.53
C PRO A 100 -16.73 -0.89 -0.73
N VAL A 101 -17.92 -1.46 -0.58
CA VAL A 101 -18.96 -0.86 0.28
C VAL A 101 -18.35 -0.69 1.66
N GLY A 102 -18.35 0.54 2.17
CA GLY A 102 -17.72 0.84 3.44
C GLY A 102 -16.46 1.69 3.36
N ILE A 103 -15.89 1.86 2.16
CA ILE A 103 -14.64 2.58 1.94
C ILE A 103 -14.88 3.73 0.97
N ASN A 104 -14.54 4.95 1.39
CA ASN A 104 -14.80 6.17 0.60
C ASN A 104 -13.61 6.57 -0.28
N CYS A 105 -12.40 6.22 0.16
CA CYS A 105 -11.13 6.50 -0.49
C CYS A 105 -10.07 5.55 0.08
N VAL A 106 -8.89 5.52 -0.52
CA VAL A 106 -7.75 4.75 -0.02
C VAL A 106 -6.58 5.70 0.19
N VAL A 107 -6.04 5.72 1.40
CA VAL A 107 -4.75 6.35 1.71
C VAL A 107 -3.71 5.25 1.65
N THR A 108 -2.69 5.48 0.85
CA THR A 108 -1.57 4.54 0.69
C THR A 108 -0.31 5.14 1.29
N ALA A 109 0.59 4.28 1.76
CA ALA A 109 1.91 4.68 2.22
C ALA A 109 2.95 3.70 1.63
N CYS A 110 3.82 4.21 0.76
CA CYS A 110 4.99 3.46 0.30
C CYS A 110 6.12 3.70 1.28
N VAL A 111 6.58 2.66 1.98
CA VAL A 111 7.58 2.77 3.06
C VAL A 111 8.87 2.07 2.64
N TYR A 112 10.00 2.74 2.81
CA TYR A 112 11.30 2.09 2.91
C TYR A 112 11.89 2.44 4.28
N HIS A 113 12.13 1.42 5.12
CA HIS A 113 12.80 1.58 6.40
C HIS A 113 14.22 1.02 6.32
N PRO A 114 15.26 1.87 6.32
CA PRO A 114 16.64 1.37 6.25
C PRO A 114 16.99 0.47 7.45
N PRO A 115 17.82 -0.58 7.29
CA PRO A 115 18.13 -1.54 8.37
C PRO A 115 18.77 -0.93 9.62
N SER A 116 19.42 0.23 9.49
CA SER A 116 20.17 0.92 10.55
C SER A 116 19.45 2.17 11.08
N SER A 117 18.20 2.41 10.66
CA SER A 117 17.45 3.61 11.03
C SER A 117 16.73 3.46 12.37
N ASN A 118 16.35 4.59 12.97
CA ASN A 118 15.59 4.61 14.22
C ASN A 118 14.14 4.15 14.00
N ASP A 119 13.79 2.98 14.56
CA ASP A 119 12.46 2.38 14.51
C ASP A 119 11.38 3.26 15.17
N THR A 120 11.69 3.89 16.30
CA THR A 120 10.71 4.68 17.06
C THR A 120 10.26 5.89 16.26
N GLY A 121 11.20 6.61 15.64
CA GLY A 121 10.91 7.82 14.88
C GLY A 121 9.96 7.56 13.72
N ILE A 122 10.19 6.49 12.94
CA ILE A 122 9.33 6.16 11.80
C ILE A 122 7.94 5.67 12.25
N LEU A 123 7.85 4.94 13.37
CA LEU A 123 6.56 4.48 13.90
C LEU A 123 5.70 5.62 14.46
N GLU A 124 6.32 6.58 15.15
CA GLU A 124 5.65 7.81 15.60
C GLU A 124 5.16 8.63 14.40
N TYR A 125 6.04 8.86 13.43
CA TYR A 125 5.71 9.53 12.18
C TYR A 125 4.53 8.86 11.45
N LEU A 126 4.59 7.54 11.22
CA LEU A 126 3.52 6.81 10.56
C LEU A 126 2.21 6.89 11.35
N SER A 127 2.29 6.77 12.67
CA SER A 127 1.12 6.89 13.54
C SER A 127 0.47 8.25 13.43
N ASP A 128 1.24 9.32 13.37
CA ASP A 128 0.70 10.68 13.25
C ASP A 128 0.19 10.98 11.84
N ALA A 129 0.91 10.55 10.81
CA ALA A 129 0.47 10.66 9.43
C ALA A 129 -0.87 9.94 9.20
N ILE A 130 -1.03 8.70 9.70
CA ILE A 130 -2.29 7.96 9.57
C ILE A 130 -3.40 8.59 10.41
N THR A 131 -3.10 9.06 11.62
CA THR A 131 -4.09 9.73 12.48
C THR A 131 -4.66 10.96 11.78
N ARG A 132 -3.79 11.80 11.20
CA ARG A 132 -4.20 12.96 10.40
C ARG A 132 -4.99 12.53 9.17
N ALA A 133 -4.56 11.47 8.47
CA ALA A 133 -5.28 10.95 7.31
C ALA A 133 -6.68 10.44 7.65
N GLU A 134 -6.88 9.73 8.76
CA GLU A 134 -8.20 9.31 9.25
C GLU A 134 -9.08 10.52 9.61
N GLY A 135 -8.50 11.58 10.17
CA GLY A 135 -9.19 12.84 10.47
C GLY A 135 -9.64 13.59 9.22
N LEU A 136 -8.81 13.64 8.18
CA LEU A 136 -9.11 14.30 6.90
C LEU A 136 -10.08 13.49 6.04
N PHE A 137 -10.00 12.16 6.09
CA PHE A 137 -10.70 11.27 5.16
C PHE A 137 -11.53 10.23 5.90
N LEU A 138 -12.80 10.56 6.14
CA LEU A 138 -13.75 9.68 6.82
C LEU A 138 -13.90 8.34 6.09
N ALA A 139 -13.75 7.25 6.86
CA ALA A 139 -13.83 5.87 6.38
C ALA A 139 -12.89 5.59 5.19
N CYS A 140 -11.66 6.08 5.28
CA CYS A 140 -10.59 5.72 4.36
C CYS A 140 -10.13 4.27 4.59
N GLY A 141 -9.85 3.58 3.49
CA GLY A 141 -9.05 2.38 3.49
C GLY A 141 -7.58 2.77 3.60
N ILE A 142 -6.79 1.98 4.33
CA ILE A 142 -5.37 2.21 4.52
C ILE A 142 -4.61 1.04 3.90
N ILE A 143 -3.61 1.32 3.07
CA ILE A 143 -2.65 0.32 2.57
C ILE A 143 -1.23 0.87 2.81
N ILE A 144 -0.50 0.26 3.72
CA ILE A 144 0.92 0.59 3.97
C ILE A 144 1.74 -0.56 3.42
N ALA A 145 2.66 -0.28 2.52
CA ALA A 145 3.34 -1.29 1.76
C ALA A 145 4.76 -0.83 1.40
N GLY A 146 5.70 -1.78 1.43
CA GLY A 146 7.08 -1.53 1.01
C GLY A 146 8.04 -2.44 1.77
N ASP A 147 9.28 -1.99 1.91
CA ASP A 147 10.35 -2.74 2.59
C ASP A 147 10.52 -2.20 4.01
N PHE A 148 10.18 -3.04 4.99
CA PHE A 148 10.19 -2.69 6.39
C PHE A 148 11.47 -3.15 7.09
N ASN A 149 12.34 -3.91 6.41
CA ASN A 149 13.46 -4.60 7.01
C ASN A 149 13.07 -5.28 8.34
N GLN A 150 13.58 -4.79 9.48
CA GLN A 150 13.37 -5.38 10.81
C GLN A 150 12.28 -4.68 11.64
N LEU A 151 11.57 -3.70 11.07
CA LEU A 151 10.63 -2.86 11.82
C LEU A 151 9.46 -3.66 12.41
N ASP A 152 9.27 -3.58 13.74
CA ASP A 152 8.10 -4.18 14.39
C ASP A 152 6.85 -3.30 14.20
N THR A 153 5.91 -3.78 13.37
CA THR A 153 4.69 -3.06 13.03
C THR A 153 3.47 -3.43 13.88
N LYS A 154 3.61 -4.25 14.92
CA LYS A 154 2.48 -4.75 15.74
C LYS A 154 1.69 -3.63 16.40
N HIS A 155 2.37 -2.64 16.97
CA HIS A 155 1.72 -1.50 17.62
C HIS A 155 0.90 -0.69 16.62
N LEU A 156 1.50 -0.34 15.48
CA LEU A 156 0.84 0.33 14.37
C LEU A 156 -0.41 -0.46 13.90
N CYS A 157 -0.26 -1.78 13.75
CA CYS A 157 -1.38 -2.64 13.34
C CYS A 157 -2.53 -2.63 14.34
N ARG A 158 -2.23 -2.70 15.64
CA ARG A 158 -3.23 -2.70 16.70
C ARG A 158 -4.00 -1.38 16.76
N ASP A 159 -3.29 -0.26 16.67
CA ASP A 159 -3.87 1.07 16.91
C ASP A 159 -4.79 1.49 15.75
N PHE A 160 -4.41 1.15 14.53
CA PHE A 160 -5.15 1.47 13.30
C PHE A 160 -5.96 0.29 12.71
N ARG A 161 -6.08 -0.83 13.43
CA ARG A 161 -6.78 -2.06 13.00
C ARG A 161 -6.28 -2.60 11.66
N LEU A 162 -4.97 -2.47 11.41
CA LEU A 162 -4.33 -3.05 10.24
C LEU A 162 -4.07 -4.53 10.48
N LYS A 163 -4.14 -5.32 9.40
CA LYS A 163 -3.59 -6.68 9.38
C LYS A 163 -2.50 -6.75 8.32
N GLN A 164 -1.44 -7.47 8.66
CA GLN A 164 -0.41 -7.88 7.72
C GLN A 164 -0.99 -8.93 6.77
N LEU A 165 -0.73 -8.76 5.47
CA LEU A 165 -1.15 -9.70 4.43
C LEU A 165 -0.02 -10.66 4.03
N VAL A 166 1.23 -10.19 4.09
CA VAL A 166 2.41 -10.94 3.66
C VAL A 166 2.97 -11.73 4.84
N HIS A 167 2.90 -13.06 4.78
CA HIS A 167 3.41 -13.96 5.82
C HIS A 167 4.45 -14.96 5.32
N GLN A 168 4.73 -14.94 4.02
CA GLN A 168 5.69 -15.82 3.37
C GLN A 168 7.03 -15.09 3.17
N PRO A 169 8.18 -15.76 3.35
CA PRO A 169 9.50 -15.18 3.12
C PRO A 169 9.63 -14.60 1.70
N ASN A 170 10.09 -13.35 1.62
CA ASN A 170 10.32 -12.63 0.36
C ASN A 170 11.80 -12.33 0.09
N ARG A 171 12.68 -12.53 1.08
CA ARG A 171 14.13 -12.47 0.92
C ARG A 171 14.82 -13.55 1.75
N GLY A 172 15.32 -14.59 1.09
CA GLY A 172 15.85 -15.77 1.78
C GLY A 172 14.81 -16.37 2.73
N ALA A 173 15.14 -16.49 4.01
CA ALA A 173 14.23 -16.97 5.07
C ALA A 173 13.41 -15.84 5.74
N ASN A 174 13.62 -14.58 5.35
CA ASN A 174 13.06 -13.42 6.03
C ASN A 174 11.85 -12.84 5.29
N ILE A 175 10.98 -12.17 6.06
CA ILE A 175 9.81 -11.43 5.57
C ILE A 175 10.10 -9.94 5.80
N LEU A 176 10.63 -9.25 4.79
CA LEU A 176 11.02 -7.83 4.89
C LEU A 176 10.00 -6.94 4.19
N ASP A 177 9.52 -7.37 3.01
CA ASP A 177 8.47 -6.65 2.28
C ASP A 177 7.09 -6.95 2.90
N LEU A 178 6.45 -5.94 3.48
CA LEU A 178 5.15 -6.08 4.14
C LEU A 178 4.06 -5.29 3.42
N ALA A 179 2.82 -5.79 3.53
CA ALA A 179 1.61 -5.06 3.18
C ALA A 179 0.65 -5.11 4.36
N LEU A 180 0.34 -3.94 4.93
CA LEU A 180 -0.55 -3.76 6.08
C LEU A 180 -1.83 -3.05 5.64
N THR A 181 -2.99 -3.53 6.05
CA THR A 181 -4.26 -2.88 5.67
C THR A 181 -5.41 -3.07 6.66
N ASN A 182 -6.25 -2.04 6.82
CA ASN A 182 -7.55 -2.15 7.49
C ASN A 182 -8.63 -2.75 6.57
N MET A 183 -8.33 -2.95 5.28
CA MET A 183 -9.22 -3.52 4.27
C MET A 183 -9.06 -5.04 4.12
N HIS A 184 -8.46 -5.72 5.08
CA HIS A 184 -8.10 -7.14 5.01
C HIS A 184 -9.28 -8.06 4.70
N ASN A 185 -10.51 -7.70 5.09
CA ASN A 185 -11.73 -8.48 4.79
C ASN A 185 -12.05 -8.57 3.29
N PHE A 186 -11.47 -7.68 2.47
CA PHE A 186 -11.62 -7.65 1.01
C PHE A 186 -10.51 -8.44 0.28
N TYR A 187 -9.59 -9.06 1.02
CA TYR A 187 -8.55 -9.96 0.50
C TYR A 187 -8.86 -11.41 0.87
N ASP A 188 -8.45 -12.35 0.01
CA ASP A 188 -8.61 -13.79 0.30
C ASP A 188 -7.78 -14.19 1.52
N SER A 189 -8.05 -15.37 2.09
CA SER A 189 -7.29 -15.90 3.24
C SER A 189 -5.82 -16.13 2.92
N LYS A 190 -5.50 -16.42 1.66
CA LYS A 190 -4.14 -16.50 1.11
C LYS A 190 -4.04 -15.60 -0.12
N PRO A 191 -3.97 -14.27 0.08
CA PRO A 191 -4.05 -13.32 -1.03
C PRO A 191 -2.71 -13.12 -1.74
N VAL A 192 -1.62 -13.63 -1.17
CA VAL A 192 -0.26 -13.27 -1.57
C VAL A 192 0.36 -14.34 -2.47
N VAL A 193 0.88 -13.89 -3.61
CA VAL A 193 1.64 -14.68 -4.57
C VAL A 193 3.03 -14.08 -4.67
N LEU A 194 4.07 -14.88 -4.42
CA LEU A 194 5.44 -14.48 -4.70
C LEU A 194 5.71 -14.60 -6.19
N LEU A 195 6.37 -13.59 -6.72
CA LEU A 195 6.86 -13.53 -8.09
C LEU A 195 8.40 -13.56 -8.05
N PRO A 196 9.05 -14.12 -9.09
CA PRO A 196 10.51 -14.14 -9.17
C PRO A 196 11.11 -12.74 -9.03
N PRO A 197 12.34 -12.63 -8.49
CA PRO A 197 13.02 -11.36 -8.37
C PRO A 197 13.27 -10.74 -9.74
N PHE A 198 13.28 -9.40 -9.78
CA PHE A 198 13.69 -8.69 -10.98
C PHE A 198 15.22 -8.64 -11.03
N GLY A 199 15.82 -9.49 -11.85
CA GLY A 199 17.27 -9.55 -12.04
C GLY A 199 17.95 -10.53 -11.08
N LEU A 200 19.16 -10.20 -10.63
CA LEU A 200 20.02 -11.09 -9.83
C LEU A 200 19.87 -10.91 -8.32
N TYR A 201 18.97 -10.04 -7.87
CA TYR A 201 18.77 -9.75 -6.45
C TYR A 201 17.86 -10.80 -5.79
N ASP A 202 17.97 -10.95 -4.48
CA ASP A 202 17.30 -11.99 -3.69
C ASP A 202 15.89 -11.61 -3.19
N HIS A 203 15.42 -10.42 -3.53
CA HIS A 203 14.07 -9.95 -3.19
C HIS A 203 13.02 -10.42 -4.21
N ASN A 204 12.16 -11.34 -3.78
CA ASN A 204 10.98 -11.74 -4.53
C ASN A 204 9.96 -10.60 -4.58
N ALA A 205 9.38 -10.35 -5.75
CA ALA A 205 8.27 -9.42 -5.83
C ALA A 205 7.01 -10.04 -5.21
N VAL A 206 6.19 -9.23 -4.55
CA VAL A 206 5.03 -9.68 -3.78
C VAL A 206 3.76 -9.14 -4.44
N ALA A 207 2.95 -10.03 -4.99
CA ALA A 207 1.64 -9.69 -5.55
C ALA A 207 0.53 -10.05 -4.56
N VAL A 208 -0.35 -9.10 -4.24
CA VAL A 208 -1.46 -9.27 -3.32
C VAL A 208 -2.78 -9.11 -4.08
N TRP A 209 -3.59 -10.16 -4.07
CA TRP A 209 -4.85 -10.23 -4.80
C TRP A 209 -6.06 -10.13 -3.87
N PRO A 210 -7.02 -9.25 -4.19
CA PRO A 210 -8.28 -9.16 -3.46
C PRO A 210 -9.22 -10.32 -3.84
N LYS A 211 -10.25 -10.54 -3.02
CA LYS A 211 -11.22 -11.63 -3.22
C LYS A 211 -11.81 -11.64 -4.62
N THR A 212 -11.79 -12.81 -5.27
CA THR A 212 -12.50 -13.00 -6.53
C THR A 212 -13.97 -13.35 -6.25
N ARG A 213 -14.92 -12.53 -6.71
CA ARG A 213 -16.32 -12.95 -6.71
C ARG A 213 -16.45 -14.19 -7.60
N ALA A 214 -16.81 -15.34 -7.00
CA ALA A 214 -17.29 -16.47 -7.77
C ALA A 214 -18.57 -16.05 -8.50
N SER A 215 -18.67 -16.36 -9.80
CA SER A 215 -19.94 -16.25 -10.52
C SER A 215 -20.84 -17.39 -10.04
N SER A 216 -21.62 -17.16 -8.98
CA SER A 216 -22.61 -18.15 -8.56
C SER A 216 -23.82 -18.09 -9.49
N SER A 217 -24.13 -19.18 -10.18
CA SER A 217 -25.34 -19.39 -11.01
C SER A 217 -26.62 -19.64 -10.19
N THR A 218 -26.53 -19.61 -8.86
CA THR A 218 -27.67 -19.78 -7.93
C THR A 218 -28.22 -18.44 -7.44
N PRO A 219 -29.52 -18.34 -7.11
CA PRO A 219 -30.11 -17.11 -6.57
C PRO A 219 -29.37 -16.75 -5.28
N SER A 220 -28.61 -15.65 -5.32
CA SER A 220 -27.76 -15.27 -4.20
C SER A 220 -28.62 -14.80 -3.03
N MET A 221 -28.49 -15.44 -1.88
CA MET A 221 -28.98 -14.93 -0.60
C MET A 221 -28.41 -13.51 -0.40
N LYS A 222 -29.28 -12.51 -0.25
CA LYS A 222 -28.84 -11.13 0.03
C LYS A 222 -28.37 -11.05 1.49
N ILE A 223 -27.09 -11.35 1.72
CA ILE A 223 -26.46 -11.10 3.01
C ILE A 223 -26.20 -9.59 3.11
N VAL A 224 -26.92 -8.92 4.02
CA VAL A 224 -26.67 -7.53 4.37
C VAL A 224 -25.48 -7.48 5.32
N ILE A 225 -24.28 -7.28 4.79
CA ILE A 225 -23.09 -6.99 5.59
C ILE A 225 -23.20 -5.54 6.07
N LYS A 226 -23.47 -5.34 7.37
CA LYS A 226 -23.42 -4.01 7.99
C LYS A 226 -21.97 -3.51 8.04
N ARG A 227 -21.78 -2.23 7.74
CA ARG A 227 -20.49 -1.53 7.70
C ARG A 227 -19.91 -1.46 9.12
N ASP A 228 -18.66 -1.86 9.30
CA ASP A 228 -17.91 -1.48 10.50
C ASP A 228 -17.49 -0.01 10.35
N THR A 229 -18.24 0.88 11.01
CA THR A 229 -17.96 2.33 11.08
C THR A 229 -17.25 2.71 12.36
N CYS A 230 -16.77 1.73 13.16
CA CYS A 230 -16.03 2.07 14.37
C CYS A 230 -14.81 2.93 14.01
N PRO A 231 -14.51 3.99 14.77
CA PRO A 231 -13.23 4.69 14.65
C PRO A 231 -12.07 3.80 15.11
N SER A 232 -10.84 4.13 14.68
CA SER A 232 -9.62 3.52 15.21
C SER A 232 -9.52 3.74 16.73
N ARG A 233 -8.69 2.96 17.43
CA ARG A 233 -8.53 3.14 18.89
C ARG A 233 -7.99 4.54 19.21
N LYS A 234 -7.05 5.01 18.40
CA LYS A 234 -6.48 6.35 18.53
C LYS A 234 -7.51 7.45 18.25
N MET A 235 -8.33 7.31 17.20
CA MET A 235 -9.42 8.27 16.93
C MET A 235 -10.51 8.25 18.01
N LYS A 236 -10.85 7.08 18.57
CA LYS A 236 -11.79 6.97 19.71
C LYS A 236 -11.28 7.72 20.93
N LEU A 237 -10.01 7.52 21.27
CA LEU A 237 -9.37 8.23 22.38
C LEU A 237 -9.33 9.74 22.14
N GLY A 238 -8.95 10.18 20.94
CA GLY A 238 -8.92 11.59 20.59
C GLY A 238 -10.28 12.29 20.73
N ARG A 239 -11.37 11.63 20.30
CA ARG A 239 -12.74 12.15 20.48
C ARG A 239 -13.13 12.26 21.96
N TYR A 240 -12.84 11.23 22.75
CA TYR A 240 -13.11 11.24 24.18
C TYR A 240 -12.38 12.38 24.91
N LEU A 241 -11.11 12.61 24.58
CA LEU A 241 -10.34 13.70 25.17
C LEU A 241 -10.92 15.08 24.78
N SER A 242 -11.34 15.26 23.53
CA SER A 242 -11.99 16.51 23.09
C SER A 242 -13.37 16.76 23.70
N GLU A 243 -13.97 15.78 24.36
CA GLU A 243 -15.26 15.92 25.07
C GLU A 243 -15.09 16.29 26.55
N ILE A 244 -13.87 16.22 27.08
CA ILE A 244 -13.54 16.52 28.49
C ILE A 244 -12.94 17.92 28.67
N ASP A 245 -12.44 18.53 27.58
CA ASP A 245 -12.00 19.93 27.50
C ASP A 245 -13.18 20.87 27.20
#